data_AF-A0AAU7PQZ4-F1
#
_entry.id   AF-A0AAU7PQZ4-F1
#
_cell.length_a   1.000
_cell.length_b   1.000
_cell.length_c   1.000
_cell.angle_alpha   90.00
_cell.angle_beta   90.00
_cell.angle_gamma   90.00
#
_symmetry.space_group_name_H-M   'P 1'
#
loop_
_entity.id
_entity.type
_entity.pdbx_description
1 polymer ?
#
loop_
_entity_poly.entity_id
_entity_poly.type
_entity_poly.pdbx_seq_one_letter_code
_entity_poly.pdbx_strand_id
1 'polypeptide(L)'
;MNCFKKSSLRISGAKLQSYPEYHFDIQLEKQNYQIINGTVYVQDHKPCAGAVVQITQINCRDNTRSLLGYTLTDENGYYLFSIKAKAHMNYELAVYASLL
;
A
#
# COMPACT_ATOMS: atom_id res chain seq x y z
N MET A 1 -10.52 -1.66 -31.29
CA MET A 1 -9.35 -2.36 -30.71
C MET A 1 -9.47 -2.31 -29.20
N ASN A 2 -9.77 -3.45 -28.56
CA ASN A 2 -9.93 -3.55 -27.11
C ASN A 2 -8.56 -3.80 -26.45
N CYS A 3 -7.91 -2.74 -25.99
CA CYS A 3 -6.71 -2.87 -25.16
C CYS A 3 -7.13 -3.16 -23.71
N PHE A 4 -6.94 -4.41 -23.28
CA PHE A 4 -7.08 -4.77 -21.88
C PHE A 4 -5.96 -4.12 -21.06
N LYS A 5 -6.26 -2.97 -20.46
CA LYS A 5 -5.44 -2.29 -19.44
C LYS A 5 -5.40 -3.14 -18.17
N LYS A 6 -4.38 -3.97 -18.01
CA LYS A 6 -4.05 -4.59 -16.72
C LYS A 6 -2.74 -4.01 -16.21
N SER A 7 -2.83 -3.17 -15.19
CA SER A 7 -1.68 -2.64 -14.42
C SER A 7 -1.27 -3.58 -13.28
N SER A 8 -1.46 -4.88 -13.44
CA SER A 8 -1.12 -5.87 -12.42
C SER A 8 -0.42 -7.08 -13.04
N LEU A 9 0.74 -7.40 -12.49
CA LEU A 9 1.48 -8.62 -12.77
C LEU A 9 1.17 -9.62 -11.66
N ARG A 10 0.53 -10.74 -12.00
CA ARG A 10 0.29 -11.85 -11.07
C ARG A 10 1.30 -12.96 -11.34
N ILE A 11 2.34 -13.04 -10.53
CA ILE A 11 3.29 -14.16 -10.58
C ILE A 11 2.69 -15.31 -9.77
N SER A 12 2.18 -16.32 -10.47
CA SER A 12 1.61 -17.53 -9.83
C SER A 12 2.72 -18.57 -9.68
N GLY A 13 3.28 -18.69 -8.48
CA GLY A 13 4.45 -19.51 -8.16
C GLY A 13 4.21 -21.02 -8.12
N ALA A 14 3.62 -21.63 -9.14
CA ALA A 14 3.50 -23.10 -9.20
C ALA A 14 4.67 -23.78 -9.93
N LYS A 15 5.54 -23.05 -10.64
CA LYS A 15 6.66 -23.63 -11.42
C LYS A 15 7.87 -22.68 -11.56
N LEU A 16 8.22 -21.91 -10.53
CA LEU A 16 9.56 -21.31 -10.49
C LEU A 16 10.52 -22.45 -10.16
N GLN A 17 11.03 -23.13 -11.19
CA GLN A 17 12.06 -24.16 -11.01
C GLN A 17 13.29 -23.49 -10.38
N SER A 18 14.07 -24.22 -9.58
CA SER A 18 15.19 -23.68 -8.80
C SER A 18 16.40 -23.22 -9.63
N TYR A 19 16.34 -23.33 -10.95
CA TYR A 19 17.50 -23.20 -11.85
C TYR A 19 17.37 -22.29 -13.09
N PRO A 20 16.18 -21.81 -13.53
CA PRO A 20 16.11 -20.75 -14.52
C PRO A 20 16.19 -19.37 -13.86
N GLU A 21 17.06 -18.51 -14.36
CA GLU A 21 16.97 -17.07 -14.11
C GLU A 21 15.80 -16.52 -14.93
N TYR A 22 14.85 -15.85 -14.26
CA TYR A 22 13.70 -15.24 -14.92
C TYR A 22 13.87 -13.73 -14.98
N HIS A 23 14.10 -13.21 -16.18
CA HIS A 23 14.14 -11.76 -16.44
C HIS A 23 12.73 -11.28 -16.82
N PHE A 24 12.23 -10.28 -16.10
CA PHE A 24 10.93 -9.65 -16.38
C PHE A 24 11.14 -8.16 -16.62
N ASP A 25 10.91 -7.70 -17.84
CA ASP A 25 10.84 -6.28 -18.15
C ASP A 25 9.44 -5.75 -17.85
N ILE A 26 9.32 -4.97 -16.78
CA ILE A 26 8.05 -4.37 -16.36
C ILE A 26 8.06 -2.89 -16.71
N GLN A 27 7.30 -2.52 -17.75
CA GLN A 27 7.05 -1.12 -18.07
C GLN A 27 5.75 -0.65 -17.40
N LEU A 28 5.88 0.10 -16.30
CA LEU A 28 4.75 0.73 -15.64
C LEU A 28 4.47 2.09 -16.30
N GLU A 29 3.27 2.28 -16.84
CA GLU A 29 2.82 3.61 -17.28
C GLU A 29 2.78 4.58 -16.09
N LYS A 30 3.08 5.87 -16.34
CA LYS A 30 2.94 6.93 -15.35
C LYS A 30 1.50 6.98 -14.84
N GLN A 31 1.31 6.55 -13.60
CA GLN A 31 0.07 6.74 -12.90
C GLN A 31 0.24 7.84 -11.85
N ASN A 32 -0.76 8.73 -11.76
CA ASN A 32 -0.80 9.84 -10.80
C ASN A 32 -1.05 9.28 -9.39
N TYR A 33 0.01 8.81 -8.76
CA TYR A 33 0.00 8.30 -7.39
C TYR A 33 0.65 9.31 -6.45
N GLN A 34 0.03 9.49 -5.29
CA GLN A 34 0.59 10.24 -4.18
C GLN A 34 1.15 9.26 -3.15
N ILE A 35 2.31 9.61 -2.61
CA ILE A 35 2.93 8.87 -1.52
C ILE A 35 2.45 9.44 -0.19
N ILE A 36 1.97 8.56 0.69
CA ILE A 36 1.70 8.88 2.09
C ILE A 36 2.64 8.01 2.91
N ASN A 37 3.46 8.62 3.74
CA ASN A 37 4.40 7.92 4.60
C ASN A 37 4.46 8.56 5.98
N GLY A 38 5.09 7.85 6.90
CA GLY A 38 5.35 8.34 8.24
C GLY A 38 6.04 7.29 9.08
N THR A 39 6.21 7.61 10.36
CA THR A 39 6.82 6.73 11.35
C THR A 39 5.86 6.56 12.53
N VAL A 40 5.66 5.33 12.97
CA VAL A 40 4.88 4.99 14.16
C VAL A 40 5.82 4.76 15.33
N TYR A 41 5.47 5.33 16.49
CA TYR A 41 6.22 5.19 17.73
C TYR A 41 5.32 4.67 18.85
N VAL A 42 5.90 3.96 19.81
CA VAL A 42 5.24 3.63 21.10
C VAL A 42 5.42 4.77 22.11
N GLN A 43 4.84 4.66 23.33
CA GLN A 43 4.83 5.71 24.36
C GLN A 43 6.23 6.30 24.69
N ASP A 44 7.31 5.52 24.57
CA ASP A 44 8.69 5.95 24.84
C ASP A 44 9.41 6.56 23.61
N HIS A 45 8.69 6.96 22.56
CA HIS A 45 9.26 7.41 21.28
C HIS A 45 10.18 6.37 20.60
N LYS A 46 10.07 5.10 21.01
CA LYS A 46 10.73 4.00 20.30
C LYS A 46 9.94 3.66 19.04
N PRO A 47 10.59 3.41 17.89
CA PRO A 47 9.89 2.98 16.69
C PRO A 47 9.08 1.71 16.94
N CYS A 48 7.85 1.67 16.43
CA CYS A 48 6.96 0.53 16.56
C CYS A 48 7.06 -0.31 15.28
N ALA A 49 7.86 -1.37 15.31
CA ALA A 49 7.94 -2.33 14.21
C ALA A 49 6.70 -3.24 14.15
N GLY A 50 6.24 -3.55 12.95
CA GLY A 50 5.09 -4.44 12.74
C GLY A 50 3.73 -3.85 13.14
N ALA A 51 3.64 -2.54 13.37
CA ALA A 51 2.36 -1.86 13.49
C ALA A 51 1.61 -1.90 12.15
N VAL A 52 0.30 -2.11 12.19
CA VAL A 52 -0.54 -2.04 11.00
C VAL A 52 -1.01 -0.62 10.84
N VAL A 53 -0.68 0.00 9.71
CA VAL A 53 -1.31 1.25 9.27
C VAL A 53 -2.35 0.88 8.22
N GLN A 54 -3.58 1.36 8.39
CA GLN A 54 -4.69 1.14 7.47
C GLN A 54 -5.13 2.48 6.89
N ILE A 55 -5.41 2.52 5.58
CA ILE A 55 -5.91 3.72 4.91
C ILE A 55 -7.34 3.53 4.40
N THR A 56 -8.22 4.45 4.80
CA THR A 56 -9.63 4.49 4.38
C THR A 56 -9.88 5.74 3.56
N GLN A 57 -10.43 5.57 2.36
CA GLN A 57 -10.95 6.67 1.55
C GLN A 57 -12.37 6.99 1.98
N ILE A 58 -12.68 8.28 2.13
CA ILE A 58 -13.99 8.77 2.53
C ILE A 58 -14.49 9.76 1.49
N ASN A 59 -15.64 9.50 0.89
CA ASN A 59 -16.28 10.41 -0.06
C ASN A 59 -16.87 11.62 0.67
N CYS A 60 -16.46 12.83 0.28
CA CYS A 60 -16.88 14.05 0.95
C CYS A 60 -18.37 14.38 0.80
N ARG A 61 -19.07 13.79 -0.18
CA ARG A 61 -20.50 14.08 -0.43
C ARG A 61 -21.42 13.24 0.46
N ASP A 62 -21.15 11.94 0.55
CA ASP A 62 -22.07 10.96 1.17
C ASP A 62 -21.44 10.24 2.37
N ASN A 63 -20.20 10.58 2.74
CA ASN A 63 -19.42 9.94 3.80
C ASN A 63 -19.22 8.42 3.62
N THR A 64 -19.41 7.89 2.41
CA THR A 64 -19.14 6.48 2.12
C THR A 64 -17.65 6.19 2.34
N ARG A 65 -17.37 5.13 3.07
CA ARG A 65 -16.02 4.71 3.45
C ARG A 65 -15.59 3.51 2.62
N SER A 66 -14.37 3.53 2.10
CA SER A 66 -13.78 2.44 1.32
C SER A 66 -12.37 2.17 1.79
N LEU A 67 -12.10 0.94 2.23
CA LEU A 67 -10.75 0.50 2.57
C LEU A 67 -9.88 0.50 1.30
N LEU A 68 -8.79 1.26 1.30
CA LEU A 68 -7.80 1.23 0.23
C LEU A 68 -6.74 0.15 0.45
N GLY A 69 -6.45 -0.18 1.71
CA GLY A 69 -5.51 -1.23 2.10
C GLY A 69 -4.84 -0.94 3.43
N TYR A 70 -3.80 -1.73 3.71
CA TYR A 70 -2.96 -1.59 4.89
C TYR A 70 -1.49 -1.90 4.55
N THR A 71 -0.59 -1.45 5.39
CA THR A 71 0.84 -1.82 5.37
C THR A 71 1.31 -2.07 6.79
N LEU A 72 2.39 -2.82 6.92
CA LEU A 72 3.12 -2.95 8.18
C LEU A 72 4.24 -1.91 8.22
N THR A 73 4.58 -1.45 9.42
CA THR A 73 5.79 -0.68 9.65
C THR A 73 7.01 -1.60 9.68
N ASP A 74 8.14 -1.10 9.17
CA ASP A 74 9.43 -1.79 9.23
C ASP A 74 10.09 -1.70 10.62
N GLU A 75 11.34 -2.18 10.73
CA GLU A 75 12.14 -2.14 11.97
C GLU A 75 12.36 -0.71 12.51
N ASN A 76 12.28 0.31 11.66
CA ASN A 76 12.39 1.72 12.02
C ASN A 76 11.02 2.37 12.25
N GLY A 77 9.95 1.58 12.34
CA GLY A 77 8.59 2.08 12.49
C GLY A 77 8.04 2.78 11.25
N TYR A 78 8.74 2.73 10.12
CA TYR A 78 8.40 3.46 8.90
C TYR A 78 7.34 2.72 8.09
N TYR A 79 6.37 3.46 7.56
CA TYR A 79 5.37 2.94 6.63
C TYR A 79 5.25 3.80 5.38
N LEU A 80 4.78 3.19 4.28
CA LEU A 80 4.52 3.88 3.02
C LEU A 80 3.29 3.31 2.31
N PHE A 81 2.46 4.21 1.78
CA PHE A 81 1.43 3.92 0.80
C PHE A 81 1.69 4.66 -0.49
N SER A 82 1.34 4.02 -1.59
CA SER A 82 1.11 4.68 -2.87
C SER A 82 -0.39 4.64 -3.16
N ILE A 83 -1.05 5.80 -3.17
CA ILE A 83 -2.49 5.90 -3.43
C ILE A 83 -2.79 6.75 -4.65
N LYS A 84 -3.81 6.36 -5.41
CA LYS A 84 -4.36 7.21 -6.46
C LYS A 84 -5.34 8.19 -5.83
N ALA A 85 -4.80 9.31 -5.34
CA ALA A 85 -5.60 10.35 -4.71
C ALA A 85 -6.61 10.93 -5.72
N LYS A 86 -7.87 10.98 -5.33
CA LYS A 86 -8.98 11.57 -6.09
C LYS A 86 -9.42 12.89 -5.44
N ALA A 87 -9.89 13.82 -6.26
CA ALA A 87 -10.59 15.02 -5.79
C ALA A 87 -11.87 14.63 -5.03
N HIS A 88 -12.29 15.48 -4.09
CA HIS A 88 -13.48 15.29 -3.26
C HIS A 88 -13.47 14.01 -2.41
N MET A 89 -12.28 13.57 -2.00
CA MET A 89 -12.09 12.45 -1.10
C MET A 89 -11.20 12.89 0.06
N ASN A 90 -11.59 12.50 1.27
CA ASN A 90 -10.74 12.54 2.45
C ASN A 90 -10.07 11.17 2.64
N TYR A 91 -8.96 11.14 3.36
CA TYR A 91 -8.23 9.91 3.69
C TYR A 91 -7.99 9.86 5.19
N GLU A 92 -8.37 8.75 5.80
CA GLU A 92 -8.22 8.49 7.23
C GLU A 92 -7.19 7.37 7.41
N LEU A 93 -6.22 7.60 8.31
CA LEU A 93 -5.25 6.60 8.72
C LEU A 93 -5.64 6.07 10.09
N ALA A 94 -5.79 4.75 10.20
CA ALA A 94 -5.90 4.05 11.47
C ALA A 94 -4.60 3.28 11.73
N VAL A 95 -4.07 3.38 12.95
CA VAL A 95 -2.83 2.72 13.35
C VAL A 95 -3.14 1.74 14.47
N TYR A 96 -2.74 0.49 14.28
CA TYR A 96 -2.89 -0.58 15.25
C TYR A 96 -1.50 -1.08 15.66
N ALA A 97 -1.24 -1.13 16.96
CA ALA A 97 -0.02 -1.73 17.48
C ALA A 97 0.03 -3.22 17.10
N SER A 98 1.24 -3.75 16.93
CA SER A 98 1.43 -5.19 16.79
C SER A 98 0.95 -5.92 18.05
N LEU A 99 0.42 -7.14 17.90
CA LEU A 99 -0.02 -7.99 19.03
C LEU A 99 1.15 -8.66 19.77
N LEU A 100 2.39 -8.23 19.53
CA LEU A 100 3.60 -8.82 20.11
C LEU A 100 3.85 -8.32 21.54
#